data_AF-A0A246E6H7-F1
#
_entry.id   AF-A0A246E6H7-F1
#
_cell.length_a   1.000
_cell.length_b   1.000
_cell.length_c   1.000
_cell.angle_alpha   90.00
_cell.angle_beta   90.00
_cell.angle_gamma   90.00
#
_symmetry.space_group_name_H-M   'P 1'
#
loop_
_entity.id
_entity.type
_entity.pdbx_description
1 polymer ?
#
loop_
_entity_poly.entity_id
_entity_poly.type
_entity_poly.pdbx_seq_one_letter_code
_entity_poly.pdbx_strand_id
1 'polypeptide(L)'
;MEAELQTDIVVRPVRDVDAEALGRVHATCWHETYDHLISTAALQSVSPRRLAELWTHWAAQGEDFRMHAALVRGEIVGFVGSGPARDRDAPRMRELYFIYLLDAWHGTGIGQRLFDAAVEKDEGVYLWVAEDNPRAHRFYERNGFTLDGQTHTEPFLGETLTEVRFVR
;
A
#
# COMPACT_ATOMS: atom_id res chain seq x y z
N MET A 1 -17.36 4.36 -33.53
CA MET A 1 -17.22 3.02 -32.92
C MET A 1 -15.77 2.90 -32.47
N GLU A 2 -15.47 3.55 -31.36
CA GLU A 2 -14.11 3.57 -30.78
C GLU A 2 -13.92 2.24 -30.06
N ALA A 3 -12.95 1.46 -30.52
CA ALA A 3 -12.47 0.33 -29.77
C ALA A 3 -11.84 0.87 -28.48
N GLU A 4 -12.55 0.77 -27.37
CA GLU A 4 -11.97 0.88 -26.04
C GLU A 4 -10.80 -0.11 -26.00
N LEU A 5 -9.58 0.42 -26.04
CA LEU A 5 -8.38 -0.32 -25.72
C LEU A 5 -8.57 -0.79 -24.28
N GLN A 6 -9.11 -1.99 -24.12
CA GLN A 6 -9.18 -2.69 -22.86
C GLN A 6 -7.74 -2.76 -22.37
N THR A 7 -7.41 -1.84 -21.47
CA THR A 7 -6.07 -1.72 -20.94
C THR A 7 -5.92 -2.97 -20.09
N ASP A 8 -5.04 -3.88 -20.52
CA ASP A 8 -4.86 -5.15 -19.84
C ASP A 8 -4.34 -4.86 -18.43
N ILE A 9 -5.25 -4.95 -17.46
CA ILE A 9 -5.00 -4.73 -16.04
C ILE A 9 -4.99 -6.10 -15.39
N VAL A 10 -3.82 -6.50 -14.90
CA VAL A 10 -3.60 -7.78 -14.21
C VAL A 10 -3.26 -7.50 -12.76
N VAL A 11 -3.90 -8.22 -11.83
CA VAL A 11 -3.49 -8.26 -10.42
C VAL A 11 -3.04 -9.68 -10.12
N ARG A 12 -1.84 -9.84 -9.57
CA ARG A 12 -1.20 -11.15 -9.38
C ARG A 12 -0.18 -11.13 -8.24
N PRO A 13 0.15 -12.29 -7.64
CA PRO A 13 1.17 -12.38 -6.59
C PRO A 13 2.49 -11.75 -7.01
N VAL A 14 3.19 -11.08 -6.09
CA VAL A 14 4.53 -10.53 -6.32
C VAL A 14 5.53 -11.65 -6.60
N ARG A 15 6.52 -11.36 -7.45
CA ARG A 15 7.64 -12.24 -7.79
C ARG A 15 8.95 -11.54 -7.44
N ASP A 16 10.01 -12.30 -7.19
CA ASP A 16 11.33 -11.74 -6.85
C ASP A 16 11.84 -10.76 -7.91
N VAL A 17 11.56 -11.03 -9.19
CA VAL A 17 11.95 -10.17 -10.32
C VAL A 17 11.27 -8.79 -10.31
N ASP A 18 10.22 -8.61 -9.51
CA ASP A 18 9.47 -7.35 -9.42
C ASP A 18 10.08 -6.35 -8.45
N ALA A 19 11.02 -6.78 -7.60
CA ALA A 19 11.53 -5.99 -6.47
C ALA A 19 11.96 -4.57 -6.88
N GLU A 20 12.65 -4.44 -8.01
CA GLU A 20 13.10 -3.14 -8.52
C GLU A 20 11.93 -2.24 -8.95
N ALA A 21 10.93 -2.79 -9.64
CA ALA A 21 9.75 -2.06 -10.07
C ALA A 21 8.88 -1.63 -8.87
N LEU A 22 8.73 -2.51 -7.87
CA LEU A 22 8.07 -2.18 -6.61
C LEU A 22 8.78 -1.06 -5.86
N GLY A 23 10.13 -1.09 -5.83
CA GLY A 23 10.94 -0.03 -5.24
C GLY A 23 10.72 1.33 -5.92
N ARG A 24 10.63 1.36 -7.26
CA ARG A 24 10.32 2.58 -8.01
C ARG A 24 8.91 3.09 -7.72
N VAL A 25 7.90 2.22 -7.83
CA VAL A 25 6.49 2.60 -7.57
C VAL A 25 6.32 3.14 -6.15
N HIS A 26 6.95 2.49 -5.17
CA HIS A 26 6.92 2.93 -3.77
C HIS A 26 7.49 4.35 -3.62
N ALA A 27 8.70 4.59 -4.15
CA ALA A 27 9.32 5.91 -4.11
C ALA A 27 8.45 6.98 -4.77
N THR A 28 7.87 6.68 -5.94
CA THR A 28 6.96 7.62 -6.63
C THR A 28 5.70 7.90 -5.82
N CYS A 29 5.04 6.88 -5.26
CA CYS A 29 3.85 7.07 -4.42
C CYS A 29 4.16 7.91 -3.17
N TRP A 30 5.35 7.76 -2.60
CA TRP A 30 5.79 8.58 -1.48
C TRP A 30 5.98 10.04 -1.86
N HIS A 31 6.60 10.32 -2.99
CA HIS A 31 6.69 11.69 -3.51
C HIS A 31 5.30 12.29 -3.78
N GLU A 32 4.43 11.56 -4.49
CA GLU A 32 3.06 11.99 -4.79
C GLU A 32 2.23 12.26 -3.53
N THR A 33 2.47 11.52 -2.45
CA THR A 33 1.68 11.63 -1.21
C THR A 33 2.30 12.59 -0.20
N TYR A 34 3.62 12.62 -0.04
CA TYR A 34 4.30 13.25 1.09
C TYR A 34 5.25 14.39 0.72
N ASP A 35 5.37 14.79 -0.55
CA ASP A 35 6.22 15.94 -0.94
C ASP A 35 5.85 17.24 -0.20
N HIS A 36 4.60 17.36 0.29
CA HIS A 36 4.14 18.49 1.09
C HIS A 36 4.43 18.37 2.59
N LEU A 37 4.78 17.17 3.07
CA LEU A 37 5.04 16.86 4.48
C LEU A 37 6.52 16.58 4.77
N ILE A 38 7.30 16.17 3.76
CA ILE A 38 8.66 15.66 3.93
C ILE A 38 9.59 16.32 2.93
N SER A 39 10.76 16.75 3.39
CA SER A 39 11.75 17.36 2.50
C SER A 39 12.19 16.40 1.38
N THR A 40 12.38 16.95 0.17
CA THR A 40 12.90 16.20 -0.99
C THR A 40 14.23 15.49 -0.67
N ALA A 41 15.08 16.09 0.17
CA ALA A 41 16.34 15.48 0.58
C ALA A 41 16.13 14.20 1.41
N ALA A 42 15.12 14.18 2.27
CA ALA A 42 14.80 13.00 3.08
C ALA A 42 14.15 11.90 2.23
N LEU A 43 13.30 12.25 1.25
CA LEU A 43 12.75 11.29 0.28
C LEU A 43 13.84 10.72 -0.66
N GLN A 44 14.82 11.54 -1.07
CA GLN A 44 15.97 11.06 -1.85
C GLN A 44 16.89 10.09 -1.09
N SER A 45 16.81 10.06 0.25
CA SER A 45 17.51 9.06 1.07
C SER A 45 16.84 7.67 0.99
N VAL A 46 15.58 7.61 0.53
CA VAL A 46 14.84 6.37 0.25
C VAL A 46 15.36 5.78 -1.07
N SER A 47 16.40 4.96 -0.96
CA SER A 47 17.00 4.30 -2.12
C SER A 47 16.04 3.25 -2.71
N PRO A 48 15.70 3.31 -4.01
CA PRO A 48 14.92 2.27 -4.68
C PRO A 48 15.54 0.88 -4.53
N ARG A 49 16.87 0.79 -4.43
CA ARG A 49 17.59 -0.46 -4.18
C ARG A 49 17.31 -1.03 -2.78
N ARG A 50 17.28 -0.20 -1.74
CA ARG A 50 16.91 -0.63 -0.38
C ARG A 50 15.44 -1.05 -0.30
N LEU A 51 14.57 -0.34 -1.02
CA LEU A 51 13.16 -0.73 -1.13
C LEU A 51 13.01 -2.05 -1.88
N ALA A 52 13.79 -2.29 -2.93
CA ALA A 52 13.81 -3.57 -3.62
C ALA A 52 14.25 -4.70 -2.69
N GLU A 53 15.31 -4.52 -1.89
CA GLU A 53 15.76 -5.49 -0.88
C GLU A 53 14.66 -5.79 0.16
N LEU A 54 13.95 -4.76 0.63
CA LEU A 54 12.78 -4.91 1.50
C LEU A 54 11.71 -5.78 0.82
N TRP A 55 11.39 -5.51 -0.44
CA TRP A 55 10.35 -6.24 -1.16
C TRP A 55 10.73 -7.69 -1.47
N THR A 56 11.99 -7.97 -1.74
CA THR A 56 12.50 -9.34 -1.83
C THR A 56 12.28 -10.11 -0.52
N HIS A 57 12.55 -9.47 0.63
CA HIS A 57 12.33 -10.10 1.93
C HIS A 57 10.85 -10.36 2.23
N TRP A 58 9.97 -9.43 1.82
CA TRP A 58 8.52 -9.55 1.97
C TRP A 58 7.92 -10.64 1.07
N ALA A 59 8.37 -10.75 -0.18
CA ALA A 59 7.91 -11.78 -1.12
C ALA A 59 8.28 -13.20 -0.67
N ALA A 60 9.35 -13.34 0.12
CA ALA A 60 9.81 -14.60 0.67
C ALA A 60 9.13 -14.99 2.00
N GLN A 61 8.18 -14.19 2.50
CA GLN A 61 7.46 -14.53 3.73
C GLN A 61 6.51 -15.72 3.51
N GLY A 62 6.20 -16.44 4.60
CA GLY A 62 5.37 -17.65 4.57
C GLY A 62 3.94 -17.40 4.10
N GLU A 63 3.15 -18.49 4.02
CA GLU A 63 1.81 -18.50 3.41
C GLU A 63 0.78 -17.54 4.05
N ASP A 64 1.02 -17.10 5.30
CA ASP A 64 0.18 -16.14 5.99
C ASP A 64 0.26 -14.71 5.43
N PHE A 65 1.27 -14.45 4.58
CA PHE A 65 1.52 -13.16 3.94
C PHE A 65 0.95 -13.15 2.52
N ARG A 66 0.18 -12.10 2.21
CA ARG A 66 -0.44 -11.92 0.90
C ARG A 66 0.12 -10.66 0.27
N MET A 67 0.83 -10.81 -0.84
CA MET A 67 1.46 -9.71 -1.55
C MET A 67 1.14 -9.78 -3.04
N HIS A 68 0.54 -8.71 -3.56
CA HIS A 68 0.10 -8.66 -4.96
C HIS A 68 0.55 -7.36 -5.63
N ALA A 69 0.83 -7.44 -6.93
CA ALA A 69 1.12 -6.31 -7.79
C ALA A 69 0.03 -6.13 -8.84
N ALA A 70 -0.29 -4.87 -9.14
CA ALA A 70 -1.14 -4.47 -10.26
C ALA A 70 -0.25 -4.05 -11.44
N LEU A 71 -0.51 -4.64 -12.60
CA LEU A 71 0.21 -4.39 -13.83
C LEU A 71 -0.74 -3.78 -14.85
N VAL A 72 -0.25 -2.78 -15.56
CA VAL A 72 -0.92 -2.18 -16.72
C VAL A 72 0.02 -2.26 -17.91
N ARG A 73 -0.40 -2.96 -18.97
CA ARG A 73 0.45 -3.18 -20.17
C ARG A 73 1.83 -3.76 -19.82
N GLY A 74 1.87 -4.62 -18.79
CA GLY A 74 3.09 -5.27 -18.32
C GLY A 74 3.92 -4.47 -17.30
N GLU A 75 3.60 -3.21 -17.05
CA GLU A 75 4.30 -2.36 -16.08
C GLU A 75 3.60 -2.38 -14.72
N ILE A 76 4.37 -2.52 -13.63
CA ILE A 76 3.80 -2.44 -12.28
C ILE A 76 3.43 -1.00 -11.98
N VAL A 77 2.18 -0.78 -11.57
CA VAL A 77 1.63 0.55 -11.25
C VAL A 77 1.17 0.68 -9.80
N GLY A 78 1.10 -0.43 -9.08
CA GLY A 78 0.68 -0.48 -7.69
C GLY A 78 0.88 -1.85 -7.09
N PHE A 79 0.86 -1.93 -5.77
CA PHE A 79 1.03 -3.17 -5.04
C PHE A 79 0.48 -3.04 -3.62
N VAL A 80 0.28 -4.19 -2.99
CA VAL A 80 -0.41 -4.31 -1.70
C VAL A 80 0.21 -5.45 -0.90
N GLY A 81 0.17 -5.33 0.43
CA GLY A 81 0.64 -6.37 1.34
C GLY A 81 -0.18 -6.43 2.62
N SER A 82 -0.55 -7.64 3.03
CA SER A 82 -1.19 -7.92 4.32
C SER A 82 -0.64 -9.21 4.93
N GLY A 83 -0.79 -9.38 6.24
CA GLY A 83 -0.32 -10.56 6.96
C GLY A 83 -0.72 -10.56 8.43
N PRO A 84 -0.10 -11.42 9.26
CA PRO A 84 -0.44 -11.53 10.68
C PRO A 84 -0.34 -10.19 11.43
N ALA A 85 -1.26 -9.96 12.35
CA ALA A 85 -1.23 -8.79 13.21
C ALA A 85 0.12 -8.62 13.93
N ARG A 86 0.67 -7.40 13.90
CA ARG A 86 1.95 -7.07 14.54
C ARG A 86 1.77 -6.37 15.88
N ASP A 87 0.62 -5.73 16.10
CA ASP A 87 0.35 -4.94 17.30
C ASP A 87 -0.03 -5.85 18.47
N ARG A 88 0.49 -5.52 19.66
CA ARG A 88 0.13 -6.23 20.88
C ARG A 88 -1.36 -6.06 21.23
N ASP A 89 -1.93 -4.91 20.91
CA ASP A 89 -3.35 -4.57 21.11
C ASP A 89 -4.16 -4.67 19.80
N ALA A 90 -3.68 -5.47 18.84
CA ALA A 90 -4.33 -5.60 17.54
C ALA A 90 -5.82 -5.96 17.67
N PRO A 91 -6.72 -5.21 17.02
CA PRO A 91 -8.15 -5.47 17.12
C PRO A 91 -8.60 -6.65 16.24
N ARG A 92 -7.73 -7.13 15.34
CA ARG A 92 -7.93 -8.24 14.39
C ARG A 92 -6.65 -9.03 14.20
N MET A 93 -6.76 -10.23 13.62
CA MET A 93 -5.63 -11.14 13.42
C MET A 93 -4.81 -10.84 12.15
N ARG A 94 -5.35 -10.02 11.24
CA ARG A 94 -4.68 -9.60 10.00
C ARG A 94 -4.54 -8.09 9.97
N GLU A 95 -3.38 -7.65 9.52
CA GLU A 95 -3.05 -6.26 9.25
C GLU A 95 -2.86 -6.08 7.74
N LEU A 96 -3.48 -5.03 7.18
CA LEU A 96 -3.10 -4.51 5.87
C LEU A 96 -1.94 -3.54 6.07
N TYR A 97 -0.74 -4.00 5.75
CA TYR A 97 0.50 -3.26 6.02
C TYR A 97 0.69 -2.06 5.12
N PHE A 98 0.32 -2.19 3.84
CA PHE A 98 0.44 -1.11 2.87
C PHE A 98 -0.41 -1.40 1.63
N ILE A 99 -0.83 -0.32 0.99
CA ILE A 99 -1.36 -0.33 -0.37
C ILE A 99 -0.87 0.94 -1.08
N TYR A 100 -0.17 0.74 -2.19
CA TYR A 100 0.39 1.81 -3.00
C TYR A 100 -0.10 1.70 -4.44
N LEU A 101 -0.48 2.83 -5.02
CA LEU A 101 -0.94 2.94 -6.40
C LEU A 101 -0.54 4.33 -6.89
N LEU A 102 0.13 4.38 -8.04
CA LEU A 102 0.52 5.63 -8.70
C LEU A 102 -0.72 6.50 -8.99
N ASP A 103 -0.57 7.82 -8.83
CA ASP A 103 -1.66 8.80 -8.99
C ASP A 103 -2.39 8.71 -10.34
N ALA A 104 -1.63 8.49 -11.41
CA ALA A 104 -2.16 8.30 -12.77
C ALA A 104 -3.19 7.16 -12.91
N TRP A 105 -3.26 6.25 -11.93
CA TRP A 105 -4.15 5.08 -11.93
C TRP A 105 -5.23 5.15 -10.85
N HIS A 106 -5.38 6.26 -10.14
CA HIS A 106 -6.48 6.43 -9.19
C HIS A 106 -7.82 6.54 -9.92
N GLY A 107 -8.91 6.17 -9.25
CA GLY A 107 -10.26 6.20 -9.84
C GLY A 107 -10.54 5.11 -10.90
N THR A 108 -9.54 4.30 -11.27
CA THR A 108 -9.66 3.24 -12.29
C THR A 108 -10.20 1.91 -11.76
N GLY A 109 -10.40 1.79 -10.44
CA GLY A 109 -10.77 0.54 -9.77
C GLY A 109 -9.58 -0.38 -9.43
N ILE A 110 -8.35 -0.07 -9.86
CA ILE A 110 -7.16 -0.88 -9.57
C ILE A 110 -6.92 -1.00 -8.05
N GLY A 111 -7.10 0.10 -7.30
CA GLY A 111 -6.95 0.07 -5.84
C GLY A 111 -7.89 -0.92 -5.16
N GLN A 112 -9.12 -1.06 -5.65
CA GLN A 112 -10.07 -2.05 -5.12
C GLN A 112 -9.61 -3.48 -5.45
N ARG A 113 -9.17 -3.73 -6.69
CA ARG A 113 -8.67 -5.04 -7.11
C ARG A 113 -7.41 -5.46 -6.33
N LEU A 114 -6.55 -4.51 -5.97
CA LEU A 114 -5.42 -4.75 -5.07
C LEU A 114 -5.92 -5.13 -3.67
N PHE A 115 -6.80 -4.32 -3.08
CA PHE A 115 -7.36 -4.60 -1.76
C PHE A 115 -8.01 -5.99 -1.68
N ASP A 116 -8.87 -6.33 -2.63
CA ASP A 116 -9.56 -7.62 -2.70
C ASP A 116 -8.60 -8.82 -2.89
N ALA A 117 -7.41 -8.59 -3.44
CA ALA A 117 -6.37 -9.61 -3.58
C ALA A 117 -5.56 -9.85 -2.30
N ALA A 118 -5.50 -8.85 -1.41
CA ALA A 118 -4.80 -8.97 -0.12
C ALA A 118 -5.74 -9.37 1.02
N VAL A 119 -6.99 -8.91 0.99
CA VAL A 119 -7.95 -9.07 2.08
C VAL A 119 -9.17 -9.85 1.59
N GLU A 120 -9.49 -10.95 2.27
CA GLU A 120 -10.70 -11.70 1.97
C GLU A 120 -11.96 -10.92 2.38
N LYS A 121 -13.06 -11.16 1.67
CA LYS A 121 -14.30 -10.36 1.78
C LYS A 121 -14.84 -10.25 3.22
N ASP A 122 -14.88 -11.38 3.93
CA ASP A 122 -15.47 -11.47 5.27
C ASP A 122 -14.40 -11.50 6.37
N GLU A 123 -13.18 -11.11 6.01
CA GLU A 123 -12.06 -11.12 6.93
C GLU A 123 -11.98 -9.83 7.74
N GLY A 124 -11.82 -10.00 9.06
CA GLY A 124 -11.52 -8.89 9.95
C GLY A 124 -10.07 -8.45 9.82
N VAL A 125 -9.87 -7.17 9.54
CA VAL A 125 -8.56 -6.59 9.22
C VAL A 125 -8.43 -5.20 9.84
N TYR A 126 -7.21 -4.81 10.19
CA TYR A 126 -6.90 -3.44 10.59
C TYR A 126 -5.73 -2.87 9.78
N LEU A 127 -5.54 -1.56 9.84
CA LEU A 127 -4.42 -0.86 9.19
C LEU A 127 -4.10 0.43 9.90
N TRP A 128 -2.87 0.89 9.68
CA TRP A 128 -2.42 2.23 10.02
C TRP A 128 -2.32 3.07 8.75
N VAL A 129 -2.71 4.34 8.85
CA VAL A 129 -2.64 5.30 7.75
C VAL A 129 -2.35 6.68 8.32
N ALA A 130 -1.53 7.47 7.61
CA ALA A 130 -1.30 8.86 7.94
C ALA A 130 -2.60 9.62 8.23
N GLU A 131 -2.63 10.35 9.34
CA GLU A 131 -3.77 11.18 9.76
C GLU A 131 -4.14 12.18 8.65
N ASP A 132 -3.14 12.82 8.05
CA ASP A 132 -3.30 13.76 6.94
C ASP A 132 -3.30 13.06 5.57
N ASN A 133 -4.17 12.05 5.40
CA ASN A 133 -4.37 11.39 4.11
C ASN A 133 -5.87 11.18 3.81
N PRO A 134 -6.62 12.25 3.55
CA PRO A 134 -8.08 12.19 3.36
C PRO A 134 -8.50 11.32 2.17
N ARG A 135 -7.61 11.11 1.19
CA ARG A 135 -7.87 10.19 0.05
C ARG A 135 -7.88 8.74 0.52
N ALA A 136 -6.88 8.34 1.29
CA ALA A 136 -6.80 6.98 1.84
C ALA A 136 -7.93 6.72 2.84
N HIS A 137 -8.26 7.70 3.70
CA HIS A 137 -9.38 7.58 4.64
C HIS A 137 -10.69 7.27 3.91
N ARG A 138 -11.04 8.04 2.87
CA ARG A 138 -12.24 7.77 2.03
C ARG A 138 -12.19 6.41 1.36
N PHE A 139 -11.02 5.93 0.96
CA PHE A 139 -10.87 4.60 0.37
C PHE A 139 -11.17 3.50 1.38
N TYR A 140 -10.70 3.63 2.62
CA TYR A 140 -10.94 2.64 3.67
C TYR A 140 -12.37 2.69 4.23
N GLU A 141 -12.93 3.88 4.42
CA GLU A 141 -14.35 4.05 4.81
C GLU A 141 -15.29 3.36 3.81
N ARG A 142 -15.03 3.52 2.51
CA ARG A 142 -15.78 2.83 1.44
C ARG A 142 -15.62 1.31 1.45
N ASN A 143 -14.51 0.82 2.01
CA ASN A 143 -14.24 -0.61 2.21
C ASN A 143 -14.76 -1.13 3.55
N GLY A 144 -15.55 -0.33 4.28
CA GLY A 144 -16.22 -0.71 5.52
C GLY A 144 -15.38 -0.54 6.77
N PHE A 145 -14.23 0.14 6.69
CA PHE A 145 -13.43 0.42 7.87
C PHE A 145 -13.95 1.64 8.63
N THR A 146 -13.70 1.64 9.93
CA THR A 146 -13.94 2.78 10.83
C THR A 146 -12.70 3.05 11.68
N LEU A 147 -12.50 4.31 12.08
CA LEU A 147 -11.49 4.67 13.07
C LEU A 147 -11.82 4.01 14.43
N ASP A 148 -10.83 3.39 15.07
CA ASP A 148 -10.98 2.83 16.42
C ASP A 148 -10.53 3.80 17.54
N GLY A 149 -9.98 4.95 17.15
CA GLY A 149 -9.49 6.00 18.06
C GLY A 149 -8.02 5.85 18.45
N GLN A 150 -7.33 4.80 17.99
CA GLN A 150 -5.90 4.63 18.26
C GLN A 150 -5.06 5.44 17.28
N THR A 151 -4.01 6.04 17.81
CA THR A 151 -3.07 6.88 17.07
C THR A 151 -1.65 6.51 17.46
N HIS A 152 -0.73 6.56 16.51
CA HIS A 152 0.70 6.44 16.79
C HIS A 152 1.46 7.53 16.05
N THR A 153 2.40 8.15 16.76
CA THR A 153 3.26 9.20 16.22
C THR A 153 4.70 8.73 16.29
N GLU A 154 5.34 8.57 15.14
CA GLU A 154 6.74 8.15 15.04
C GLU A 154 7.58 9.13 14.23
N PRO A 155 8.89 9.21 14.50
CA PRO A 155 9.82 9.89 13.61
C PRO A 155 9.82 9.21 12.24
N PHE A 156 9.58 9.99 11.19
CA PHE A 156 9.55 9.52 9.82
C PHE A 156 10.38 10.45 8.94
N LEU A 157 11.51 9.95 8.44
CA LEU A 157 12.41 10.69 7.54
C LEU A 157 12.84 12.08 8.07
N GLY A 158 13.04 12.20 9.38
CA GLY A 158 13.46 13.46 10.03
C GLY A 158 12.30 14.40 10.38
N GLU A 159 11.07 14.03 10.03
CA GLU A 159 9.84 14.68 10.46
C GLU A 159 9.08 13.78 11.43
N THR A 160 7.89 14.21 11.84
CA THR A 160 6.98 13.43 12.68
C THR A 160 5.75 13.06 11.85
N LEU A 161 5.43 11.75 11.77
CA LEU A 161 4.21 11.27 11.11
C LEU A 161 3.26 10.73 12.17
N THR A 162 2.04 11.26 12.21
CA THR A 162 0.94 10.68 12.99
C THR A 162 0.12 9.78 12.08
N GLU A 163 -0.06 8.54 12.49
CA GLU A 163 -0.95 7.57 11.87
C GLU A 163 -2.15 7.29 12.78
N VAL A 164 -3.30 7.04 12.15
CA VAL A 164 -4.55 6.65 12.81
C VAL A 164 -4.91 5.23 12.40
N ARG A 165 -5.51 4.47 13.32
CA ARG A 165 -5.88 3.07 13.06
C ARG A 165 -7.31 2.94 12.58
N PHE A 166 -7.46 2.27 11.44
CA PHE A 166 -8.75 1.86 10.89
C PHE A 166 -8.94 0.35 11.13
N VAL A 167 -10.16 -0.06 11.45
CA VAL A 167 -10.54 -1.46 11.67
C VAL A 167 -11.82 -1.82 10.92
N ARG A 168 -11.88 -3.07 10.43
CA ARG A 168 -13.07 -3.75 9.90
C ARG A 168 -13.24 -5.09 10.61
#